data_AF-A0A3E0VEH9-F1
#
_entry.id   AF-A0A3E0VEH9-F1
#
_cell.length_a   1.000
_cell.length_b   1.000
_cell.length_c   1.000
_cell.angle_alpha   90.00
_cell.angle_beta   90.00
_cell.angle_gamma   90.00
#
_symmetry.space_group_name_H-M   'P 1'
#
loop_
_entity.id
_entity.type
_entity.pdbx_description
1 polymer ?
#
loop_
_entity_poly.entity_id
_entity_poly.type
_entity_poly.pdbx_seq_one_letter_code
_entity_poly.pdbx_strand_id
1 'polypeptide(L)'
;MAVTSISTANPDTVGGGNLPVSVIKISSSQGWVRGDVLKIVSDDIIPEGRPGSSGLESRLGEFVVVRTANGQTITLAGLLREDYSTNVRVAKISEKTFALEGAEFETTAAGLTSNYGSLIYLYRLKNPTVSRVKVVNSSSAVIHFASCFGYSVYDADIAYAVDNPQNSQVGYGVFDNASSYGRVIGGLFRHVRHAYTDDTGRIATNSALTGYGRTYGARIIGGSALNTTSNSWDTHHCSEGTEFISCTATGGLAESTFGQAGFGIRGKNHRVTNGTVLNMDTGVNVFNESGGGETHGTVISNLVVRNAETCAVQVFVHSDGHPKENIMDTEENVTINGLTAVDCGRLINAKNAVVTVRNAEYAVPAGADGVSYDGITTKNSIVRVYNSVLDYSKNTKGTPRPVVAITSTGYTPARQQTFIDGLEVRLSASVAARGPKPFNGVNHEVSGRNIRFDYPFSVMPGDCSASSTMQWSCTAGAGAANADLNSSYVYISSTALKTPFAGVLQSSDLQVIVRAVPGASAYSVAALPAGKVRGQFVTLWMNDTSSGSLTIANGTAARTLFIGGTSKVLKKGMQLRVFWDGTLWRETT
;
A
#
# COMPACT_ATOMS: atom_id res chain seq x y z
N MET A 1 15.58 -37.20 4.59
CA MET A 1 16.58 -37.61 3.60
C MET A 1 17.48 -36.42 3.30
N ALA A 2 18.80 -36.57 3.22
CA ALA A 2 19.68 -35.44 2.87
C ALA A 2 19.63 -35.19 1.36
N VAL A 3 19.62 -33.91 0.96
CA VAL A 3 19.80 -33.47 -0.43
C VAL A 3 21.27 -33.14 -0.63
N THR A 4 21.93 -33.82 -1.57
CA THR A 4 23.37 -33.70 -1.83
C THR A 4 23.71 -32.67 -2.90
N SER A 5 22.76 -32.35 -3.79
CA SER A 5 22.90 -31.25 -4.76
C SER A 5 21.55 -30.81 -5.29
N ILE A 6 21.46 -29.53 -5.67
CA ILE A 6 20.33 -28.93 -6.39
C ILE A 6 20.87 -28.34 -7.69
N SER A 7 20.18 -28.58 -8.80
CA SER A 7 20.51 -28.00 -10.11
C SER A 7 19.25 -27.70 -10.90
N THR A 8 19.37 -26.95 -11.99
CA THR A 8 18.27 -26.70 -12.94
C THR A 8 18.46 -27.54 -14.19
N ALA A 9 17.37 -28.06 -14.75
CA ALA A 9 17.35 -28.75 -16.04
C ALA A 9 16.20 -28.23 -16.90
N ASN A 10 16.33 -28.39 -18.22
CA ASN A 10 15.30 -28.08 -19.21
C ASN A 10 14.89 -29.36 -19.92
N PRO A 11 14.11 -30.24 -19.26
CA PRO A 11 13.70 -31.51 -19.86
C PRO A 11 12.72 -31.27 -21.00
N ASP A 12 12.95 -31.94 -22.14
CA ASP A 12 12.03 -31.94 -23.26
C ASP A 12 10.60 -32.30 -22.79
N THR A 13 9.64 -31.45 -23.12
CA THR A 13 8.22 -31.76 -22.93
C THR A 13 7.63 -32.37 -24.19
N VAL A 14 6.58 -33.18 -24.03
CA VAL A 14 5.78 -33.68 -25.15
C VAL A 14 5.10 -32.47 -25.80
N GLY A 15 5.70 -31.94 -26.86
CA GLY A 15 5.27 -30.69 -27.51
C GLY A 15 6.40 -29.68 -27.80
N GLY A 16 7.66 -29.97 -27.44
CA GLY A 16 8.82 -29.15 -27.83
C GLY A 16 9.05 -27.89 -26.97
N GLY A 17 8.35 -27.75 -25.85
CA GLY A 17 8.60 -26.67 -24.89
C GLY A 17 9.65 -27.06 -23.85
N ASN A 18 10.69 -26.25 -23.69
CA ASN A 18 11.70 -26.43 -22.63
C ASN A 18 11.36 -25.52 -21.45
N LEU A 19 10.61 -26.04 -20.48
CA LEU A 19 10.35 -25.35 -19.21
C LEU A 19 11.40 -25.75 -18.17
N PRO A 20 12.04 -24.77 -17.51
CA PRO A 20 13.03 -25.05 -16.47
C PRO A 20 12.39 -25.73 -15.26
N VAL A 21 13.08 -26.73 -14.73
CA VAL A 21 12.70 -27.46 -13.51
C VAL A 21 13.91 -27.64 -12.61
N SER A 22 13.67 -27.77 -11.31
CA SER A 22 14.72 -28.15 -10.38
C SER A 22 14.92 -29.66 -10.36
N VAL A 23 16.18 -30.07 -10.22
CA VAL A 23 16.62 -31.45 -10.05
C VAL A 23 17.35 -31.51 -8.71
N ILE A 24 16.94 -32.43 -7.85
CA ILE A 24 17.59 -32.69 -6.58
C ILE A 24 18.24 -34.07 -6.60
N LYS A 25 19.44 -34.18 -6.02
CA LYS A 25 20.05 -35.47 -5.70
C LYS A 25 19.87 -35.76 -4.22
N ILE A 26 19.46 -36.97 -3.88
CA ILE A 26 19.25 -37.42 -2.50
C ILE A 26 20.26 -38.48 -2.10
N SER A 27 20.58 -38.59 -0.81
CA SER A 27 21.64 -39.49 -0.32
C SER A 27 21.35 -40.98 -0.49
N SER A 28 20.09 -41.38 -0.72
CA SER A 28 19.72 -42.76 -1.07
C SER A 28 18.39 -42.79 -1.83
N SER A 29 18.18 -43.80 -2.66
CA SER A 29 16.90 -44.00 -3.37
C SER A 29 15.76 -44.26 -2.38
N GLN A 30 14.59 -43.69 -2.62
CA GLN A 30 13.43 -43.74 -1.72
C GLN A 30 12.15 -44.32 -2.34
N GLY A 31 12.23 -44.84 -3.57
CA GLY A 31 11.06 -45.39 -4.27
C GLY A 31 9.96 -44.35 -4.56
N TRP A 32 10.29 -43.06 -4.55
CA TRP A 32 9.34 -42.01 -4.91
C TRP A 32 8.97 -42.10 -6.38
N VAL A 33 7.73 -41.72 -6.68
CA VAL A 33 7.16 -41.80 -8.02
C VAL A 33 6.58 -40.46 -8.46
N ARG A 34 6.30 -40.34 -9.75
CA ARG A 34 5.64 -39.15 -10.32
C ARG A 34 4.35 -38.84 -9.55
N GLY A 35 4.15 -37.58 -9.19
CA GLY A 35 2.98 -37.11 -8.45
C GLY A 35 3.12 -37.16 -6.92
N ASP A 36 4.18 -37.77 -6.40
CA ASP A 36 4.48 -37.68 -4.97
C ASP A 36 4.75 -36.23 -4.57
N VAL A 37 4.20 -35.85 -3.42
CA VAL A 37 4.43 -34.54 -2.81
C VAL A 37 5.53 -34.66 -1.77
N LEU A 38 6.58 -33.87 -1.93
CA LEU A 38 7.70 -33.80 -1.01
C LEU A 38 7.69 -32.45 -0.29
N LYS A 39 8.22 -32.42 0.93
CA LYS A 39 8.61 -31.18 1.61
C LYS A 39 10.13 -31.11 1.65
N ILE A 40 10.70 -30.13 0.97
CA ILE A 40 12.12 -29.78 1.04
C ILE A 40 12.29 -28.67 2.06
N VAL A 41 13.35 -28.74 2.87
CA VAL A 41 13.64 -27.79 3.94
C VAL A 41 15.15 -27.51 3.99
N SER A 42 15.51 -26.35 4.53
CA SER A 42 16.89 -25.97 4.82
C SER A 42 16.95 -25.22 6.15
N ASP A 43 18.10 -25.27 6.81
CA ASP A 43 18.36 -24.47 8.02
C ASP A 43 18.56 -22.97 7.72
N ASP A 44 18.60 -22.60 6.45
CA ASP A 44 18.59 -21.21 5.98
C ASP A 44 17.36 -20.45 6.51
N ILE A 45 17.56 -19.17 6.85
CA ILE A 45 16.53 -18.30 7.39
C ILE A 45 15.68 -17.74 6.25
N ILE A 46 14.37 -17.58 6.46
CA ILE A 46 13.49 -16.83 5.58
C ILE A 46 13.84 -15.33 5.65
N PRO A 47 14.34 -14.69 4.58
CA PRO A 47 14.89 -13.32 4.66
C PRO A 47 13.90 -12.25 5.12
N GLU A 48 12.63 -12.35 4.70
CA GLU A 48 11.55 -11.42 5.04
C GLU A 48 10.84 -11.80 6.35
N GLY A 49 11.31 -12.87 7.00
CA GLY A 49 10.67 -13.42 8.17
C GLY A 49 10.85 -12.53 9.39
N ARG A 50 9.95 -12.69 10.35
CA ARG A 50 10.13 -12.04 11.64
C ARG A 50 11.40 -12.61 12.30
N PRO A 51 12.32 -11.76 12.80
CA PRO A 51 13.47 -12.25 13.56
C PRO A 51 13.01 -13.07 14.74
N GLY A 52 13.62 -14.22 14.95
CA GLY A 52 13.40 -15.00 16.14
C GLY A 52 14.32 -14.60 17.29
N SER A 53 14.40 -15.46 18.28
CA SER A 53 15.17 -15.20 19.50
C SER A 53 15.81 -16.50 19.99
N SER A 54 16.94 -16.38 20.69
CA SER A 54 17.63 -17.52 21.31
C SER A 54 17.95 -18.67 20.32
N GLY A 55 18.32 -18.32 19.08
CA GLY A 55 18.68 -19.29 18.02
C GLY A 55 17.48 -19.93 17.29
N LEU A 56 16.25 -19.57 17.65
CA LEU A 56 15.05 -19.94 16.90
C LEU A 56 14.84 -18.94 15.77
N GLU A 57 14.58 -19.40 14.54
CA GLU A 57 14.28 -18.54 13.38
C GLU A 57 13.21 -19.19 12.50
N SER A 58 12.50 -18.38 11.70
CA SER A 58 11.65 -18.91 10.63
C SER A 58 12.56 -19.38 9.48
N ARG A 59 12.47 -20.67 9.11
CA ARG A 59 13.44 -21.31 8.21
C ARG A 59 12.83 -21.78 6.90
N LEU A 60 13.64 -21.83 5.86
CA LEU A 60 13.22 -22.15 4.50
C LEU A 60 12.64 -23.56 4.37
N GLY A 61 11.55 -23.64 3.63
CA GLY A 61 10.92 -24.89 3.26
C GLY A 61 9.78 -24.69 2.29
N GLU A 62 9.56 -25.66 1.42
CA GLU A 62 8.43 -25.64 0.49
C GLU A 62 7.97 -27.05 0.14
N PHE A 63 6.72 -27.14 -0.31
CA PHE A 63 6.20 -28.35 -0.93
C PHE A 63 6.52 -28.36 -2.43
N VAL A 64 6.94 -29.51 -2.92
CA VAL A 64 7.29 -29.77 -4.31
C VAL A 64 6.67 -31.07 -4.79
N VAL A 65 6.48 -31.21 -6.10
CA VAL A 65 5.90 -32.42 -6.71
C VAL A 65 6.95 -33.12 -7.56
N VAL A 66 7.05 -34.44 -7.44
CA VAL A 66 7.96 -35.27 -8.26
C VAL A 66 7.43 -35.36 -9.69
N ARG A 67 8.26 -34.97 -10.67
CA ARG A 67 8.02 -35.19 -12.10
C ARG A 67 8.55 -36.55 -12.53
N THR A 68 9.80 -36.86 -12.19
CA THR A 68 10.43 -38.17 -12.41
C THR A 68 11.40 -38.48 -11.28
N ALA A 69 11.60 -39.77 -11.01
CA ALA A 69 12.60 -40.27 -10.07
C ALA A 69 13.41 -41.36 -10.77
N ASN A 70 14.73 -41.19 -10.80
CA ASN A 70 15.66 -42.19 -11.32
C ASN A 70 16.78 -42.41 -10.30
N GLY A 71 16.64 -43.47 -9.51
CA GLY A 71 17.54 -43.76 -8.39
C GLY A 71 17.57 -42.61 -7.38
N GLN A 72 18.72 -41.94 -7.28
CA GLN A 72 18.96 -40.82 -6.37
C GLN A 72 18.65 -39.44 -6.99
N THR A 73 18.32 -39.40 -8.28
CA THR A 73 18.06 -38.14 -9.00
C THR A 73 16.55 -37.95 -9.13
N ILE A 74 16.03 -36.88 -8.53
CA ILE A 74 14.61 -36.54 -8.55
C ILE A 74 14.44 -35.24 -9.34
N THR A 75 13.68 -35.30 -10.42
CA THR A 75 13.29 -34.11 -11.18
C THR A 75 11.95 -33.63 -10.65
N LEU A 76 11.85 -32.34 -10.31
CA LEU A 76 10.63 -31.72 -9.77
C LEU A 76 9.72 -31.23 -10.91
N ALA A 77 8.45 -30.95 -10.57
CA ALA A 77 7.46 -30.45 -11.52
C ALA A 77 7.63 -28.97 -11.87
N GLY A 78 8.48 -28.24 -11.14
CA GLY A 78 8.79 -26.84 -11.37
C GLY A 78 10.14 -26.46 -10.74
N LEU A 79 10.46 -25.18 -10.77
CA LEU A 79 11.59 -24.63 -10.02
C LEU A 79 11.26 -24.57 -8.53
N LEU A 80 12.27 -24.77 -7.70
CA LEU A 80 12.25 -24.34 -6.31
C LEU A 80 12.07 -22.82 -6.25
N ARG A 81 11.29 -22.34 -5.28
CA ARG A 81 11.03 -20.90 -5.09
C ARG A 81 12.17 -20.19 -4.38
N GLU A 82 12.91 -20.94 -3.56
CA GLU A 82 13.96 -20.42 -2.70
C GLU A 82 15.29 -21.12 -3.01
N ASP A 83 16.40 -20.49 -2.60
CA ASP A 83 17.73 -21.08 -2.68
C ASP A 83 18.06 -21.81 -1.38
N TYR A 84 18.40 -23.10 -1.47
CA TYR A 84 18.67 -23.97 -0.32
C TYR A 84 20.15 -24.36 -0.29
N SER A 85 20.84 -24.01 0.80
CA SER A 85 22.29 -24.19 0.94
C SER A 85 22.72 -24.92 2.23
N THR A 86 22.00 -24.74 3.35
CA THR A 86 22.43 -25.26 4.66
C THR A 86 21.59 -26.45 5.13
N ASN A 87 22.21 -27.63 5.33
CA ASN A 87 21.53 -28.83 5.86
C ASN A 87 20.20 -29.13 5.13
N VAL A 88 20.27 -29.20 3.80
CA VAL A 88 19.09 -29.37 2.97
C VAL A 88 18.56 -30.80 3.12
N ARG A 89 17.28 -30.91 3.49
CA ARG A 89 16.60 -32.18 3.76
C ARG A 89 15.28 -32.24 3.03
N VAL A 90 14.86 -33.44 2.67
CA VAL A 90 13.59 -33.68 1.99
C VAL A 90 12.91 -34.92 2.55
N ALA A 91 11.58 -34.91 2.56
CA ALA A 91 10.75 -36.06 2.90
C ALA A 91 9.44 -36.04 2.11
N LYS A 92 8.90 -37.22 1.83
CA LYS A 92 7.56 -37.37 1.25
C LYS A 92 6.49 -37.09 2.31
N ILE A 93 5.46 -36.32 1.97
CA ILE A 93 4.30 -36.12 2.84
C ILE A 93 3.50 -37.43 2.95
N SER A 94 2.78 -37.63 4.06
CA SER A 94 1.90 -38.79 4.15
C SER A 94 0.78 -38.73 3.10
N GLU A 95 0.46 -39.85 2.48
CA GLU A 95 -0.75 -39.99 1.64
C GLU A 95 -2.03 -40.12 2.48
N LYS A 96 -1.90 -40.21 3.81
CA LYS A 96 -3.06 -40.18 4.71
C LYS A 96 -3.68 -38.78 4.72
N THR A 97 -5.01 -38.76 4.72
CA THR A 97 -5.82 -37.54 4.85
C THR A 97 -6.86 -37.71 5.95
N PHE A 98 -7.52 -36.62 6.32
CA PHE A 98 -8.60 -36.57 7.30
C PHE A 98 -9.74 -35.72 6.76
N ALA A 99 -10.97 -36.12 7.02
CA ALA A 99 -12.17 -35.37 6.68
C ALA A 99 -13.09 -35.28 7.90
N LEU A 100 -13.53 -34.07 8.24
CA LEU A 100 -14.53 -33.80 9.27
C LEU A 100 -15.67 -33.01 8.65
N GLU A 101 -16.90 -33.49 8.83
CA GLU A 101 -18.08 -32.90 8.19
C GLU A 101 -19.26 -32.83 9.16
N GLY A 102 -19.88 -31.66 9.29
CA GLY A 102 -21.16 -31.50 9.99
C GLY A 102 -21.13 -31.62 11.52
N ALA A 103 -19.96 -31.47 12.15
CA ALA A 103 -19.81 -31.57 13.60
C ALA A 103 -20.07 -30.23 14.31
N GLU A 104 -20.67 -30.29 15.49
CA GLU A 104 -20.83 -29.15 16.40
C GLU A 104 -19.93 -29.33 17.63
N PHE A 105 -19.24 -28.27 18.02
CA PHE A 105 -18.33 -28.26 19.17
C PHE A 105 -18.63 -27.10 20.11
N GLU A 106 -18.45 -27.37 21.39
CA GLU A 106 -18.49 -26.39 22.47
C GLU A 106 -17.42 -26.73 23.50
N THR A 107 -16.69 -25.72 23.96
CA THR A 107 -15.68 -25.85 25.01
C THR A 107 -16.33 -25.63 26.37
N THR A 108 -16.01 -26.50 27.33
CA THR A 108 -16.49 -26.35 28.71
C THR A 108 -16.04 -25.02 29.32
N ALA A 109 -16.78 -24.50 30.30
CA ALA A 109 -16.43 -23.25 30.99
C ALA A 109 -15.00 -23.25 31.55
N ALA A 110 -14.51 -24.38 32.06
CA ALA A 110 -13.13 -24.52 32.52
C ALA A 110 -12.12 -24.27 31.38
N GLY A 111 -12.36 -24.82 30.19
CA GLY A 111 -11.53 -24.60 29.00
C GLY A 111 -11.62 -23.20 28.40
N LEU A 112 -12.63 -22.40 28.74
CA LEU A 112 -12.64 -20.98 28.34
C LEU A 112 -11.65 -20.17 29.19
N THR A 113 -11.50 -20.54 30.47
CA THR A 113 -10.53 -19.92 31.40
C THR A 113 -9.12 -20.53 31.31
N SER A 114 -9.03 -21.78 30.86
CA SER A 114 -7.79 -22.56 30.77
C SER A 114 -7.45 -22.83 29.31
N ASN A 115 -6.24 -22.54 28.86
CA ASN A 115 -5.86 -22.78 27.48
C ASN A 115 -5.79 -24.30 27.16
N TYR A 116 -6.72 -24.81 26.36
CA TYR A 116 -6.71 -26.20 25.85
C TYR A 116 -6.06 -26.32 24.47
N GLY A 117 -5.53 -25.23 23.91
CA GLY A 117 -4.92 -25.20 22.59
C GLY A 117 -5.94 -25.18 21.46
N SER A 118 -5.50 -25.60 20.27
CA SER A 118 -6.35 -25.63 19.08
C SER A 118 -7.42 -26.72 19.16
N LEU A 119 -8.67 -26.39 18.84
CA LEU A 119 -9.78 -27.34 18.93
C LEU A 119 -9.67 -28.47 17.88
N ILE A 120 -9.42 -28.12 16.62
CA ILE A 120 -9.19 -29.05 15.51
C ILE A 120 -7.76 -28.80 15.02
N TYR A 121 -6.85 -29.74 15.28
CA TYR A 121 -5.46 -29.63 14.87
C TYR A 121 -5.05 -30.71 13.87
N LEU A 122 -4.79 -30.29 12.63
CA LEU A 122 -4.49 -31.15 11.50
C LEU A 122 -3.09 -30.87 10.97
N TYR A 123 -2.18 -31.84 11.07
CA TYR A 123 -0.77 -31.62 10.79
C TYR A 123 -0.17 -32.73 9.91
N ARG A 124 0.73 -32.36 8.99
CA ARG A 124 1.43 -33.30 8.07
C ARG A 124 0.53 -34.05 7.09
N LEU A 125 -0.62 -33.48 6.75
CA LEU A 125 -1.62 -34.13 5.90
C LEU A 125 -1.62 -33.58 4.47
N LYS A 126 -1.91 -34.49 3.53
CA LYS A 126 -2.19 -34.15 2.14
C LYS A 126 -3.71 -34.07 1.96
N ASN A 127 -4.20 -32.91 1.54
CA ASN A 127 -5.59 -32.59 1.26
C ASN A 127 -6.59 -32.87 2.42
N PRO A 128 -6.31 -32.47 3.68
CA PRO A 128 -7.30 -32.61 4.75
C PRO A 128 -8.48 -31.66 4.54
N THR A 129 -9.69 -32.08 4.94
CA THR A 129 -10.92 -31.30 4.75
C THR A 129 -11.71 -31.13 6.04
N VAL A 130 -12.19 -29.91 6.29
CA VAL A 130 -13.13 -29.58 7.37
C VAL A 130 -14.33 -28.86 6.76
N SER A 131 -15.54 -29.41 6.87
CA SER A 131 -16.74 -28.83 6.23
C SER A 131 -17.92 -28.74 7.17
N ARG A 132 -18.69 -27.64 7.05
CA ARG A 132 -19.95 -27.41 7.76
C ARG A 132 -19.85 -27.65 9.27
N VAL A 133 -18.72 -27.27 9.87
CA VAL A 133 -18.54 -27.35 11.32
C VAL A 133 -19.14 -26.12 11.99
N LYS A 134 -19.75 -26.33 13.15
CA LYS A 134 -20.23 -25.25 14.02
C LYS A 134 -19.46 -25.25 15.32
N VAL A 135 -18.96 -24.10 15.74
CA VAL A 135 -18.21 -23.94 16.99
C VAL A 135 -18.85 -22.81 17.77
N VAL A 136 -19.47 -23.15 18.90
CA VAL A 136 -20.17 -22.19 19.75
C VAL A 136 -19.19 -21.31 20.52
N ASN A 137 -18.12 -21.92 21.03
CA ASN A 137 -16.99 -21.27 21.69
C ASN A 137 -15.76 -22.18 21.67
N SER A 138 -14.57 -21.58 21.75
CA SER A 138 -13.30 -22.32 21.82
C SER A 138 -12.29 -21.70 22.78
N SER A 139 -11.42 -22.52 23.35
CA SER A 139 -10.37 -22.05 24.27
C SER A 139 -9.29 -21.16 23.62
N SER A 140 -9.13 -21.24 22.30
CA SER A 140 -8.10 -20.55 21.50
C SER A 140 -8.43 -20.75 20.00
N ALA A 141 -7.42 -20.89 19.14
CA ALA A 141 -7.59 -21.18 17.71
C ALA A 141 -8.51 -22.39 17.43
N VAL A 142 -9.38 -22.29 16.44
CA VAL A 142 -10.41 -23.30 16.17
C VAL A 142 -9.89 -24.36 15.21
N ILE A 143 -9.60 -23.99 13.96
CA ILE A 143 -9.07 -24.91 12.95
C ILE A 143 -7.62 -24.55 12.69
N HIS A 144 -6.69 -25.42 13.07
CA HIS A 144 -5.27 -25.21 12.88
C HIS A 144 -4.70 -26.25 11.90
N PHE A 145 -4.12 -25.78 10.81
CA PHE A 145 -3.34 -26.57 9.87
C PHE A 145 -1.86 -26.33 10.06
N ALA A 146 -1.07 -27.38 10.27
CA ALA A 146 0.39 -27.26 10.35
C ALA A 146 1.10 -28.15 9.33
N SER A 147 1.82 -27.53 8.41
CA SER A 147 2.58 -28.21 7.36
C SER A 147 1.72 -29.18 6.56
N CYS A 148 0.55 -28.71 6.12
CA CYS A 148 -0.35 -29.45 5.24
C CYS A 148 -0.18 -29.04 3.77
N PHE A 149 -0.52 -29.92 2.85
CA PHE A 149 -0.56 -29.61 1.42
C PHE A 149 -2.00 -29.69 0.94
N GLY A 150 -2.59 -28.58 0.50
CA GLY A 150 -3.92 -28.55 -0.12
C GLY A 150 -5.10 -28.70 0.84
N TYR A 151 -5.02 -28.20 2.08
CA TYR A 151 -6.16 -28.29 3.00
C TYR A 151 -7.38 -27.52 2.47
N SER A 152 -8.57 -27.91 2.92
CA SER A 152 -9.81 -27.21 2.58
C SER A 152 -10.73 -27.04 3.78
N VAL A 153 -11.26 -25.83 3.96
CA VAL A 153 -12.34 -25.51 4.91
C VAL A 153 -13.54 -25.01 4.11
N TYR A 154 -14.73 -25.56 4.37
CA TYR A 154 -15.98 -25.17 3.70
C TYR A 154 -17.05 -24.82 4.73
N ASP A 155 -17.67 -23.65 4.57
CA ASP A 155 -18.90 -23.25 5.27
C ASP A 155 -18.86 -23.46 6.80
N ALA A 156 -17.76 -23.09 7.44
CA ALA A 156 -17.62 -23.15 8.90
C ALA A 156 -18.38 -22.00 9.58
N ASP A 157 -19.10 -22.28 10.67
CA ASP A 157 -19.70 -21.27 11.55
C ASP A 157 -18.94 -21.27 12.89
N ILE A 158 -18.11 -20.27 13.10
CA ILE A 158 -17.19 -20.18 14.25
C ILE A 158 -17.53 -18.95 15.06
N ALA A 159 -17.80 -19.15 16.35
CA ALA A 159 -18.09 -18.09 17.30
C ALA A 159 -17.21 -18.18 18.56
N TYR A 160 -16.95 -17.02 19.18
CA TYR A 160 -16.39 -16.87 20.53
C TYR A 160 -15.13 -17.71 20.79
N ALA A 161 -14.12 -17.52 19.95
CA ALA A 161 -12.80 -18.07 20.20
C ALA A 161 -12.06 -17.14 21.17
N VAL A 162 -11.67 -17.64 22.34
CA VAL A 162 -11.07 -16.81 23.39
C VAL A 162 -9.78 -16.14 22.89
N ASP A 163 -9.75 -14.82 22.99
CA ASP A 163 -8.61 -13.96 22.71
C ASP A 163 -8.04 -13.40 24.01
N ASN A 164 -7.01 -14.06 24.52
CA ASN A 164 -6.25 -13.65 25.69
C ASN A 164 -4.77 -14.03 25.48
N PRO A 165 -4.03 -13.26 24.66
CA PRO A 165 -2.67 -13.59 24.27
C PRO A 165 -1.71 -13.72 25.45
N GLN A 166 -1.99 -13.04 26.57
CA GLN A 166 -1.23 -13.14 27.82
C GLN A 166 -1.27 -14.57 28.40
N ASN A 167 -2.35 -15.31 28.13
CA ASN A 167 -2.51 -16.73 28.49
C ASN A 167 -2.31 -17.67 27.28
N SER A 168 -1.70 -17.19 26.19
CA SER A 168 -1.50 -17.94 24.94
C SER A 168 -2.79 -18.43 24.28
N GLN A 169 -3.91 -17.76 24.53
CA GLN A 169 -5.19 -17.97 23.84
C GLN A 169 -5.31 -16.88 22.78
N VAL A 170 -5.37 -17.22 21.50
CA VAL A 170 -5.21 -16.23 20.42
C VAL A 170 -6.45 -16.06 19.54
N GLY A 171 -7.54 -16.78 19.83
CA GLY A 171 -8.85 -16.56 19.23
C GLY A 171 -8.92 -16.64 17.70
N TYR A 172 -8.22 -17.56 17.03
CA TYR A 172 -8.23 -17.65 15.56
C TYR A 172 -9.33 -18.56 15.03
N GLY A 173 -10.01 -18.17 13.94
CA GLY A 173 -10.95 -19.05 13.22
C GLY A 173 -10.22 -20.16 12.47
N VAL A 174 -9.48 -19.79 11.43
CA VAL A 174 -8.53 -20.67 10.73
C VAL A 174 -7.11 -20.17 10.96
N PHE A 175 -6.23 -21.06 11.39
CA PHE A 175 -4.81 -20.80 11.58
C PHE A 175 -3.97 -21.71 10.67
N ASP A 176 -3.21 -21.11 9.76
CA ASP A 176 -2.32 -21.83 8.84
C ASP A 176 -0.83 -21.64 9.18
N ASN A 177 -0.16 -22.72 9.57
CA ASN A 177 1.26 -22.71 9.89
C ASN A 177 2.08 -23.53 8.89
N ALA A 178 2.84 -22.86 8.02
CA ALA A 178 3.77 -23.48 7.07
C ALA A 178 3.14 -24.51 6.10
N SER A 179 1.86 -24.33 5.75
CA SER A 179 1.16 -25.13 4.74
C SER A 179 1.28 -24.53 3.34
N SER A 180 0.80 -25.24 2.32
CA SER A 180 0.69 -24.69 0.97
C SER A 180 -0.61 -25.05 0.29
N TYR A 181 -1.12 -24.13 -0.53
CA TYR A 181 -2.29 -24.30 -1.38
C TYR A 181 -3.60 -24.56 -0.61
N GLY A 182 -3.69 -24.03 0.61
CA GLY A 182 -4.88 -24.10 1.45
C GLY A 182 -6.07 -23.33 0.87
N ARG A 183 -7.28 -23.77 1.19
CA ARG A 183 -8.53 -23.11 0.75
C ARG A 183 -9.49 -22.96 1.92
N VAL A 184 -10.05 -21.77 2.09
CA VAL A 184 -11.16 -21.49 3.03
C VAL A 184 -12.28 -20.89 2.19
N ILE A 185 -13.43 -21.55 2.12
CA ILE A 185 -14.52 -21.18 1.21
C ILE A 185 -15.80 -21.01 2.03
N GLY A 186 -16.38 -19.81 1.94
CA GLY A 186 -17.56 -19.41 2.71
C GLY A 186 -17.25 -19.28 4.21
N GLY A 187 -18.29 -19.50 5.00
CA GLY A 187 -18.22 -19.48 6.45
C GLY A 187 -18.47 -18.12 7.10
N LEU A 188 -18.80 -18.18 8.38
CA LEU A 188 -19.14 -17.07 9.24
C LEU A 188 -18.29 -17.15 10.51
N PHE A 189 -17.49 -16.12 10.75
CA PHE A 189 -16.52 -16.05 11.84
C PHE A 189 -16.87 -14.84 12.72
N ARG A 190 -17.23 -15.08 13.98
CA ARG A 190 -17.77 -14.05 14.88
C ARG A 190 -17.06 -14.06 16.22
N HIS A 191 -16.73 -12.90 16.77
CA HIS A 191 -16.04 -12.81 18.07
C HIS A 191 -14.78 -13.68 18.11
N VAL A 192 -13.96 -13.52 17.09
CA VAL A 192 -12.63 -14.11 16.94
C VAL A 192 -11.63 -12.96 16.80
N ARG A 193 -10.35 -13.20 17.09
CA ARG A 193 -9.30 -12.22 16.83
C ARG A 193 -9.06 -12.03 15.34
N HIS A 194 -8.83 -13.15 14.65
CA HIS A 194 -8.66 -13.23 13.20
C HIS A 194 -9.56 -14.37 12.70
N ALA A 195 -10.40 -14.10 11.70
CA ALA A 195 -11.19 -15.12 11.01
C ALA A 195 -10.28 -16.11 10.26
N TYR A 196 -9.24 -15.58 9.61
CA TYR A 196 -8.11 -16.32 9.09
C TYR A 196 -6.82 -15.62 9.49
N THR A 197 -5.81 -16.40 9.85
CA THR A 197 -4.42 -15.95 9.96
C THR A 197 -3.48 -17.07 9.55
N ASP A 198 -2.24 -16.69 9.23
CA ASP A 198 -1.13 -17.61 9.08
C ASP A 198 0.02 -17.27 10.03
N ASP A 199 1.01 -18.16 10.12
CA ASP A 199 2.33 -17.91 10.73
C ASP A 199 3.35 -18.93 10.19
N THR A 200 4.62 -18.74 10.51
CA THR A 200 5.67 -19.74 10.32
C THR A 200 6.40 -19.94 11.64
N GLY A 201 6.44 -21.18 12.11
CA GLY A 201 7.17 -21.54 13.33
C GLY A 201 8.62 -21.05 13.32
N ARG A 202 9.04 -20.43 14.44
CA ARG A 202 10.44 -20.09 14.70
C ARG A 202 11.10 -21.30 15.38
N ILE A 203 12.07 -21.89 14.72
CA ILE A 203 12.63 -23.19 15.06
C ILE A 203 14.16 -23.16 15.08
N ALA A 204 14.76 -24.03 15.90
CA ALA A 204 16.19 -24.24 15.89
C ALA A 204 16.64 -24.92 14.58
N THR A 205 17.93 -24.83 14.27
CA THR A 205 18.51 -25.61 13.18
C THR A 205 18.31 -27.11 13.41
N ASN A 206 18.24 -27.89 12.32
CA ASN A 206 18.00 -29.32 12.32
C ASN A 206 16.71 -29.79 13.05
N SER A 207 15.70 -28.93 13.17
CA SER A 207 14.40 -29.28 13.75
C SER A 207 13.61 -30.24 12.87
N ALA A 208 12.44 -30.68 13.36
CA ALA A 208 11.47 -31.45 12.58
C ALA A 208 10.99 -30.68 11.34
N LEU A 209 10.90 -31.35 10.19
CA LEU A 209 10.58 -30.76 8.88
C LEU A 209 9.26 -29.98 8.85
N THR A 210 8.35 -30.22 9.80
CA THR A 210 7.06 -29.52 9.85
C THR A 210 7.13 -28.07 10.26
N GLY A 211 8.14 -27.67 11.02
CA GLY A 211 8.27 -26.27 11.43
C GLY A 211 8.85 -25.36 10.34
N TYR A 212 9.31 -25.93 9.22
CA TYR A 212 9.96 -25.19 8.15
C TYR A 212 8.95 -24.72 7.11
N GLY A 213 9.25 -23.56 6.51
CA GLY A 213 8.58 -23.07 5.32
C GLY A 213 7.52 -22.01 5.57
N ARG A 214 7.22 -21.30 4.49
CA ARG A 214 6.19 -20.28 4.42
C ARG A 214 4.81 -20.92 4.37
N THR A 215 3.81 -20.22 4.91
CA THR A 215 2.45 -20.39 4.40
C THR A 215 2.40 -19.84 2.99
N TYR A 216 1.99 -20.65 2.02
CA TYR A 216 2.09 -20.30 0.60
C TYR A 216 0.81 -20.56 -0.19
N GLY A 217 0.34 -19.54 -0.93
CA GLY A 217 -0.72 -19.71 -1.92
C GLY A 217 -2.08 -20.12 -1.33
N ALA A 218 -2.36 -19.73 -0.08
CA ALA A 218 -3.66 -19.96 0.54
C ALA A 218 -4.72 -19.05 -0.11
N ARG A 219 -5.95 -19.55 -0.24
CA ARG A 219 -7.08 -18.81 -0.85
C ARG A 219 -8.29 -18.82 0.05
N ILE A 220 -8.69 -17.63 0.50
CA ILE A 220 -9.85 -17.41 1.35
C ILE A 220 -10.93 -16.74 0.48
N ILE A 221 -12.10 -17.36 0.37
CA ILE A 221 -13.10 -17.02 -0.65
C ILE A 221 -14.48 -16.87 0.00
N GLY A 222 -15.10 -15.70 -0.09
CA GLY A 222 -16.51 -15.51 0.28
C GLY A 222 -16.83 -15.59 1.78
N GLY A 223 -15.82 -15.55 2.66
CA GLY A 223 -16.01 -15.59 4.11
C GLY A 223 -16.54 -14.28 4.67
N SER A 224 -17.29 -14.36 5.78
CA SER A 224 -17.78 -13.20 6.53
C SER A 224 -17.20 -13.17 7.95
N ALA A 225 -16.51 -12.09 8.30
CA ALA A 225 -15.98 -11.86 9.63
C ALA A 225 -16.74 -10.73 10.33
N LEU A 226 -17.24 -10.99 11.54
CA LEU A 226 -18.06 -10.06 12.31
C LEU A 226 -17.50 -9.89 13.73
N ASN A 227 -17.48 -8.66 14.24
CA ASN A 227 -17.16 -8.38 15.65
C ASN A 227 -15.78 -8.96 16.03
N THR A 228 -14.76 -8.79 15.18
CA THR A 228 -13.42 -9.28 15.49
C THR A 228 -12.68 -8.37 16.47
N THR A 229 -11.85 -8.94 17.34
CA THR A 229 -11.10 -8.17 18.36
C THR A 229 -9.82 -7.53 17.81
N SER A 230 -9.41 -7.90 16.58
CA SER A 230 -8.28 -7.35 15.84
C SER A 230 -8.54 -7.42 14.31
N ASN A 231 -7.49 -7.49 13.48
CA ASN A 231 -7.60 -7.61 12.03
C ASN A 231 -8.48 -8.81 11.64
N SER A 232 -9.53 -8.62 10.85
CA SER A 232 -10.44 -9.75 10.57
C SER A 232 -9.78 -10.82 9.69
N TRP A 233 -9.20 -10.41 8.57
CA TRP A 233 -8.51 -11.29 7.62
C TRP A 233 -7.02 -10.95 7.62
N ASP A 234 -6.20 -11.85 8.14
CA ASP A 234 -4.83 -11.52 8.52
C ASP A 234 -3.79 -12.42 7.86
N THR A 235 -2.60 -11.86 7.61
CA THR A 235 -1.37 -12.61 7.31
C THR A 235 -0.23 -12.10 8.18
N HIS A 236 0.75 -12.96 8.46
CA HIS A 236 1.99 -12.66 9.17
C HIS A 236 3.20 -12.62 8.23
N HIS A 237 4.31 -12.06 8.72
CA HIS A 237 5.61 -12.15 8.06
C HIS A 237 5.97 -13.61 7.81
N CYS A 238 6.75 -13.88 6.76
CA CYS A 238 7.01 -15.21 6.19
C CYS A 238 5.94 -15.77 5.27
N SER A 239 4.68 -15.32 5.33
CA SER A 239 3.67 -15.80 4.38
C SER A 239 3.90 -15.22 2.97
N GLU A 240 3.41 -15.96 1.97
CA GLU A 240 3.52 -15.54 0.57
C GLU A 240 2.30 -15.93 -0.25
N GLY A 241 1.78 -14.99 -1.03
CA GLY A 241 0.79 -15.30 -2.06
C GLY A 241 -0.60 -15.69 -1.53
N THR A 242 -0.90 -15.41 -0.26
CA THR A 242 -2.26 -15.55 0.29
C THR A 242 -3.21 -14.58 -0.42
N GLU A 243 -4.38 -15.08 -0.83
CA GLU A 243 -5.42 -14.32 -1.52
C GLU A 243 -6.72 -14.29 -0.71
N PHE A 244 -7.26 -13.10 -0.46
CA PHE A 244 -8.59 -12.88 0.08
C PHE A 244 -9.52 -12.41 -1.05
N ILE A 245 -10.54 -13.20 -1.36
CA ILE A 245 -11.41 -13.03 -2.53
C ILE A 245 -12.85 -12.91 -2.06
N SER A 246 -13.52 -11.80 -2.36
CA SER A 246 -14.92 -11.56 -1.99
C SER A 246 -15.20 -11.73 -0.49
N CYS A 247 -14.22 -11.44 0.36
CA CYS A 247 -14.34 -11.54 1.82
C CYS A 247 -14.95 -10.26 2.40
N THR A 248 -15.76 -10.41 3.45
CA THR A 248 -16.38 -9.29 4.15
C THR A 248 -15.87 -9.20 5.60
N ALA A 249 -15.60 -7.98 6.07
CA ALA A 249 -15.31 -7.68 7.48
C ALA A 249 -16.27 -6.60 7.99
N THR A 250 -16.88 -6.81 9.15
CA THR A 250 -17.89 -5.88 9.69
C THR A 250 -17.84 -5.77 11.20
N GLY A 251 -17.73 -4.53 11.71
CA GLY A 251 -17.80 -4.22 13.13
C GLY A 251 -16.59 -4.73 13.90
N GLY A 252 -15.66 -3.84 14.27
CA GLY A 252 -14.55 -4.19 15.16
C GLY A 252 -14.94 -4.05 16.63
N LEU A 253 -14.48 -4.97 17.50
CA LEU A 253 -14.59 -4.83 18.96
C LEU A 253 -13.23 -4.40 19.50
N ALA A 254 -13.04 -3.09 19.74
CA ALA A 254 -11.73 -2.50 20.07
C ALA A 254 -11.24 -2.94 21.46
N GLU A 255 -10.85 -4.20 21.59
CA GLU A 255 -10.38 -4.83 22.82
C GLU A 255 -8.85 -4.91 22.89
N SER A 256 -8.16 -4.54 21.80
CA SER A 256 -6.69 -4.49 21.75
C SER A 256 -6.16 -3.17 21.16
N THR A 257 -4.93 -2.81 21.52
CA THR A 257 -4.21 -1.61 21.06
C THR A 257 -3.72 -1.67 19.61
N PHE A 258 -3.86 -2.82 18.96
CA PHE A 258 -3.45 -3.02 17.56
C PHE A 258 -4.67 -2.77 16.69
N GLY A 259 -4.68 -1.62 16.00
CA GLY A 259 -5.81 -1.09 15.24
C GLY A 259 -6.60 -2.13 14.44
N GLN A 260 -7.89 -1.87 14.27
CA GLN A 260 -8.83 -2.87 13.76
C GLN A 260 -8.99 -2.73 12.26
N ALA A 261 -8.29 -3.56 11.49
CA ALA A 261 -8.45 -3.57 10.05
C ALA A 261 -9.44 -4.65 9.58
N GLY A 262 -10.18 -4.38 8.52
CA GLY A 262 -10.86 -5.45 7.79
C GLY A 262 -9.86 -6.49 7.25
N PHE A 263 -8.71 -6.01 6.75
CA PHE A 263 -7.59 -6.85 6.30
C PHE A 263 -6.27 -6.37 6.90
N GLY A 264 -5.55 -7.26 7.58
CA GLY A 264 -4.20 -7.03 8.10
C GLY A 264 -3.17 -7.80 7.28
N ILE A 265 -2.33 -7.10 6.50
CA ILE A 265 -1.45 -7.76 5.54
C ILE A 265 0.01 -7.55 5.92
N ARG A 266 0.71 -8.66 6.12
CA ARG A 266 2.16 -8.79 6.29
C ARG A 266 2.68 -9.90 5.39
N GLY A 267 3.95 -9.85 5.00
CA GLY A 267 4.54 -10.82 4.07
C GLY A 267 4.50 -10.36 2.62
N LYS A 268 4.60 -11.28 1.65
CA LYS A 268 4.84 -10.91 0.25
C LYS A 268 3.78 -11.38 -0.74
N ASN A 269 3.53 -10.56 -1.75
CA ASN A 269 2.72 -10.90 -2.92
C ASN A 269 1.26 -11.28 -2.62
N HIS A 270 0.69 -10.74 -1.54
CA HIS A 270 -0.70 -11.00 -1.13
C HIS A 270 -1.71 -10.27 -2.00
N ARG A 271 -2.96 -10.75 -1.99
CA ARG A 271 -4.05 -10.13 -2.76
C ARG A 271 -5.31 -9.96 -1.93
N VAL A 272 -5.95 -8.80 -2.05
CA VAL A 272 -7.32 -8.55 -1.58
C VAL A 272 -8.16 -8.15 -2.79
N THR A 273 -9.13 -8.97 -3.17
CA THR A 273 -9.92 -8.78 -4.40
C THR A 273 -11.41 -8.84 -4.11
N ASN A 274 -12.18 -7.86 -4.60
CA ASN A 274 -13.64 -7.75 -4.42
C ASN A 274 -14.08 -7.76 -2.94
N GLY A 275 -13.23 -7.31 -2.02
CA GLY A 275 -13.52 -7.30 -0.59
C GLY A 275 -14.51 -6.20 -0.19
N THR A 276 -15.14 -6.37 0.97
CA THR A 276 -15.99 -5.33 1.58
C THR A 276 -15.65 -5.16 3.06
N VAL A 277 -15.42 -3.92 3.49
CA VAL A 277 -15.16 -3.57 4.89
C VAL A 277 -16.16 -2.51 5.35
N LEU A 278 -16.84 -2.77 6.47
CA LEU A 278 -17.89 -1.91 7.01
C LEU A 278 -17.67 -1.66 8.50
N ASN A 279 -17.69 -0.39 8.93
CA ASN A 279 -17.65 -0.01 10.35
C ASN A 279 -16.44 -0.63 11.09
N MET A 280 -15.26 -0.54 10.48
CA MET A 280 -13.98 -0.92 11.10
C MET A 280 -13.18 0.35 11.37
N ASP A 281 -12.11 0.27 12.17
CA ASP A 281 -11.21 1.41 12.32
C ASP A 281 -10.48 1.72 10.99
N THR A 282 -9.86 0.69 10.39
CA THR A 282 -9.17 0.77 9.11
C THR A 282 -9.77 -0.20 8.09
N GLY A 283 -9.78 0.15 6.81
CA GLY A 283 -10.14 -0.79 5.74
C GLY A 283 -9.11 -1.91 5.56
N VAL A 284 -7.92 -1.54 5.08
CA VAL A 284 -6.75 -2.43 4.96
C VAL A 284 -5.55 -1.81 5.66
N ASN A 285 -4.86 -2.58 6.50
CA ASN A 285 -3.61 -2.20 7.11
C ASN A 285 -2.48 -3.09 6.57
N VAL A 286 -1.56 -2.50 5.81
CA VAL A 286 -0.34 -3.16 5.32
C VAL A 286 0.83 -2.65 6.16
N PHE A 287 1.54 -3.52 6.88
CA PHE A 287 2.48 -3.06 7.91
C PHE A 287 3.64 -4.03 8.18
N ASN A 288 4.68 -3.55 8.86
CA ASN A 288 5.68 -4.40 9.51
C ASN A 288 5.47 -4.43 11.03
N GLU A 289 5.92 -5.51 11.68
CA GLU A 289 5.88 -5.63 13.13
C GLU A 289 7.06 -4.89 13.78
N SER A 290 6.85 -4.46 15.03
CA SER A 290 7.96 -4.10 15.90
C SER A 290 8.90 -5.28 16.04
N GLY A 291 10.21 -5.07 15.82
CA GLY A 291 11.22 -6.11 15.90
C GLY A 291 11.60 -6.78 14.57
N GLY A 292 10.89 -6.53 13.46
CA GLY A 292 11.35 -6.93 12.11
C GLY A 292 10.29 -7.55 11.20
N GLY A 293 10.77 -8.14 10.11
CA GLY A 293 9.96 -8.74 9.03
C GLY A 293 9.62 -7.74 7.92
N GLU A 294 9.53 -8.21 6.68
CA GLU A 294 9.36 -7.35 5.50
C GLU A 294 8.00 -7.58 4.80
N THR A 295 7.47 -6.55 4.13
CA THR A 295 6.14 -6.63 3.48
C THR A 295 6.12 -5.86 2.17
N HIS A 296 5.87 -6.58 1.07
CA HIS A 296 5.98 -6.03 -0.28
C HIS A 296 5.06 -6.73 -1.29
N GLY A 297 4.79 -6.07 -2.43
CA GLY A 297 4.06 -6.67 -3.55
C GLY A 297 2.57 -6.93 -3.30
N THR A 298 1.96 -6.32 -2.28
CA THR A 298 0.51 -6.50 -2.02
C THR A 298 -0.33 -5.86 -3.12
N VAL A 299 -1.36 -6.55 -3.59
CA VAL A 299 -2.31 -6.04 -4.59
C VAL A 299 -3.72 -5.98 -4.02
N ILE A 300 -4.33 -4.79 -4.07
CA ILE A 300 -5.71 -4.56 -3.65
C ILE A 300 -6.53 -4.23 -4.90
N SER A 301 -7.66 -4.91 -5.12
CA SER A 301 -8.48 -4.71 -6.30
C SER A 301 -9.98 -4.75 -5.99
N ASN A 302 -10.74 -3.78 -6.51
CA ASN A 302 -12.19 -3.69 -6.37
C ASN A 302 -12.67 -3.76 -4.90
N LEU A 303 -11.95 -3.07 -4.01
CA LEU A 303 -12.25 -3.04 -2.57
C LEU A 303 -13.28 -1.95 -2.27
N VAL A 304 -14.31 -2.28 -1.48
CA VAL A 304 -15.23 -1.30 -0.92
C VAL A 304 -14.98 -1.15 0.58
N VAL A 305 -14.74 0.08 1.03
CA VAL A 305 -14.61 0.42 2.45
C VAL A 305 -15.66 1.48 2.79
N ARG A 306 -16.45 1.24 3.84
CA ARG A 306 -17.42 2.22 4.35
C ARG A 306 -17.27 2.44 5.84
N ASN A 307 -17.36 3.70 6.26
CA ASN A 307 -17.31 4.10 7.66
C ASN A 307 -16.03 3.63 8.37
N ALA A 308 -14.88 3.78 7.73
CA ALA A 308 -13.59 3.55 8.39
C ALA A 308 -13.19 4.78 9.21
N GLU A 309 -13.00 4.62 10.52
CA GLU A 309 -12.70 5.74 11.43
C GLU A 309 -11.41 6.47 11.02
N THR A 310 -10.35 5.73 10.72
CA THR A 310 -9.03 6.30 10.42
C THR A 310 -8.76 6.45 8.93
N CYS A 311 -8.75 5.35 8.17
CA CYS A 311 -8.48 5.37 6.73
C CYS A 311 -8.98 4.12 6.00
N ALA A 312 -9.19 4.26 4.68
CA ALA A 312 -9.51 3.13 3.83
C ALA A 312 -8.31 2.20 3.62
N VAL A 313 -7.11 2.73 3.36
CA VAL A 313 -5.88 1.95 3.30
C VAL A 313 -4.74 2.64 4.04
N GLN A 314 -4.14 1.91 4.99
CA GLN A 314 -2.92 2.28 5.69
C GLN A 314 -1.75 1.43 5.18
N VAL A 315 -0.61 2.08 4.91
CA VAL A 315 0.62 1.39 4.49
C VAL A 315 1.78 1.89 5.33
N PHE A 316 2.07 1.20 6.42
CA PHE A 316 3.05 1.60 7.43
C PHE A 316 4.17 0.57 7.53
N VAL A 317 5.18 0.73 6.68
CA VAL A 317 6.39 -0.10 6.73
C VAL A 317 7.45 0.55 7.60
N HIS A 318 8.38 -0.25 8.13
CA HIS A 318 9.51 0.25 8.92
C HIS A 318 9.10 1.25 10.04
N SER A 319 8.01 0.94 10.72
CA SER A 319 7.47 1.77 11.80
C SER A 319 8.31 1.70 13.08
N ASP A 320 7.89 2.41 14.11
CA ASP A 320 8.63 2.58 15.35
C ASP A 320 8.96 1.22 15.98
N GLY A 321 10.22 0.99 16.35
CA GLY A 321 10.72 -0.29 16.86
C GLY A 321 11.10 -1.32 15.79
N HIS A 322 11.05 -0.99 14.50
CA HIS A 322 11.59 -1.84 13.42
C HIS A 322 13.13 -1.69 13.32
N PRO A 323 13.90 -2.74 12.96
CA PRO A 323 15.35 -2.62 12.74
C PRO A 323 15.74 -1.61 11.66
N LYS A 324 14.83 -1.37 10.71
CA LYS A 324 14.94 -0.32 9.68
C LYS A 324 14.05 0.88 9.98
N GLU A 325 13.74 1.16 11.24
CA GLU A 325 12.83 2.24 11.63
C GLU A 325 13.13 3.56 10.90
N ASN A 326 12.09 4.22 10.41
CA ASN A 326 12.16 5.50 9.68
C ASN A 326 12.99 5.41 8.38
N ILE A 327 13.34 4.21 7.92
CA ILE A 327 13.93 3.98 6.60
C ILE A 327 12.80 3.80 5.58
N MET A 328 12.78 4.56 4.49
CA MET A 328 11.84 4.34 3.39
C MET A 328 12.21 3.07 2.63
N ASP A 329 11.21 2.25 2.35
CA ASP A 329 11.37 1.12 1.45
C ASP A 329 11.62 1.60 0.00
N THR A 330 12.34 0.80 -0.77
CA THR A 330 12.61 1.04 -2.19
C THR A 330 11.75 0.19 -3.11
N GLU A 331 11.18 -0.88 -2.59
CA GLU A 331 10.28 -1.76 -3.33
C GLU A 331 8.82 -1.26 -3.28
N GLU A 332 8.03 -1.62 -4.28
CA GLU A 332 6.60 -1.32 -4.28
C GLU A 332 5.89 -2.17 -3.20
N ASN A 333 5.41 -1.51 -2.15
CA ASN A 333 4.72 -2.20 -1.06
C ASN A 333 3.30 -2.60 -1.45
N VAL A 334 2.57 -1.67 -2.08
CA VAL A 334 1.13 -1.83 -2.38
C VAL A 334 0.74 -1.24 -3.73
N THR A 335 0.04 -2.02 -4.55
CA THR A 335 -0.71 -1.54 -5.71
C THR A 335 -2.21 -1.67 -5.48
N ILE A 336 -2.95 -0.58 -5.68
CA ILE A 336 -4.40 -0.47 -5.48
C ILE A 336 -5.06 -0.14 -6.81
N ASN A 337 -6.12 -0.87 -7.17
CA ASN A 337 -6.93 -0.61 -8.36
C ASN A 337 -8.43 -0.77 -8.08
N GLY A 338 -9.24 0.27 -8.28
CA GLY A 338 -10.69 0.18 -8.05
C GLY A 338 -11.04 0.20 -6.56
N LEU A 339 -10.51 1.15 -5.81
CA LEU A 339 -10.87 1.34 -4.39
C LEU A 339 -12.07 2.30 -4.29
N THR A 340 -13.13 1.89 -3.61
CA THR A 340 -14.25 2.77 -3.25
C THR A 340 -14.26 2.96 -1.74
N ALA A 341 -13.91 4.17 -1.29
CA ALA A 341 -13.91 4.55 0.12
C ALA A 341 -15.02 5.56 0.37
N VAL A 342 -15.98 5.24 1.22
CA VAL A 342 -17.11 6.11 1.56
C VAL A 342 -17.13 6.34 3.06
N ASP A 343 -17.32 7.59 3.47
CA ASP A 343 -17.42 7.99 4.87
C ASP A 343 -16.20 7.55 5.71
N CYS A 344 -15.02 7.50 5.08
CA CYS A 344 -13.75 7.16 5.74
C CYS A 344 -13.02 8.43 6.21
N GLY A 345 -12.19 8.33 7.25
CA GLY A 345 -11.36 9.47 7.70
C GLY A 345 -10.33 9.92 6.65
N ARG A 346 -9.78 8.96 5.90
CA ARG A 346 -8.83 9.17 4.79
C ARG A 346 -8.99 8.13 3.69
N LEU A 347 -8.52 8.44 2.48
CA LEU A 347 -8.34 7.41 1.45
C LEU A 347 -7.06 6.60 1.71
N ILE A 348 -5.89 7.27 1.72
CA ILE A 348 -4.57 6.63 1.91
C ILE A 348 -3.79 7.30 3.05
N ASN A 349 -3.12 6.48 3.85
CA ASN A 349 -2.09 6.94 4.79
C ASN A 349 -0.81 6.09 4.66
N ALA A 350 0.25 6.68 4.10
CA ALA A 350 1.49 5.97 3.77
C ALA A 350 2.70 6.48 4.56
N LYS A 351 3.38 5.60 5.31
CA LYS A 351 4.61 5.85 6.05
C LYS A 351 5.73 4.93 5.57
N ASN A 352 6.89 5.51 5.21
CA ASN A 352 8.08 4.80 4.72
C ASN A 352 7.87 3.95 3.46
N ALA A 353 6.78 4.17 2.72
CA ALA A 353 6.29 3.20 1.74
C ALA A 353 6.34 3.71 0.30
N VAL A 354 6.33 2.77 -0.64
CA VAL A 354 6.04 3.04 -2.06
C VAL A 354 4.66 2.47 -2.39
N VAL A 355 3.73 3.34 -2.78
CA VAL A 355 2.32 3.00 -3.01
C VAL A 355 1.84 3.52 -4.36
N THR A 356 1.11 2.68 -5.08
CA THR A 356 0.46 3.05 -6.35
C THR A 356 -1.04 2.86 -6.26
N VAL A 357 -1.80 3.89 -6.61
CA VAL A 357 -3.27 3.94 -6.56
C VAL A 357 -3.83 4.26 -7.94
N ARG A 358 -4.78 3.46 -8.40
CA ARG A 358 -5.47 3.62 -9.68
C ARG A 358 -6.98 3.52 -9.48
N ASN A 359 -7.73 4.36 -10.18
CA ASN A 359 -9.19 4.26 -10.25
C ASN A 359 -9.83 4.24 -8.85
N ALA A 360 -9.36 5.12 -7.95
CA ALA A 360 -9.91 5.21 -6.60
C ALA A 360 -10.97 6.31 -6.52
N GLU A 361 -12.04 6.02 -5.79
CA GLU A 361 -13.10 6.96 -5.45
C GLU A 361 -13.17 7.11 -3.93
N TYR A 362 -13.06 8.35 -3.46
CA TYR A 362 -13.17 8.69 -2.06
C TYR A 362 -14.33 9.66 -1.87
N ALA A 363 -15.36 9.29 -1.11
CA ALA A 363 -16.43 10.17 -0.67
C ALA A 363 -16.28 10.44 0.82
N VAL A 364 -15.97 11.69 1.18
CA VAL A 364 -15.69 12.13 2.55
C VAL A 364 -16.99 12.20 3.36
N PRO A 365 -16.98 11.87 4.66
CA PRO A 365 -18.16 11.99 5.50
C PRO A 365 -18.61 13.45 5.68
N ALA A 366 -19.85 13.64 6.15
CA ALA A 366 -20.41 14.96 6.51
C ALA A 366 -19.50 15.74 7.48
N GLY A 367 -18.71 15.02 8.28
CA GLY A 367 -17.60 15.54 9.04
C GLY A 367 -17.94 16.04 10.45
N ALA A 368 -16.91 16.30 11.26
CA ALA A 368 -17.02 16.87 12.61
C ALA A 368 -16.03 18.03 12.80
N ASP A 369 -16.35 18.93 13.74
CA ASP A 369 -15.51 20.09 14.06
C ASP A 369 -14.17 19.65 14.65
N GLY A 370 -13.08 20.33 14.28
CA GLY A 370 -11.72 19.99 14.73
C GLY A 370 -11.08 18.76 14.05
N VAL A 371 -11.82 18.03 13.21
CA VAL A 371 -11.29 16.87 12.47
C VAL A 371 -10.72 17.29 11.12
N SER A 372 -9.59 16.70 10.72
CA SER A 372 -9.05 16.81 9.35
C SER A 372 -9.48 15.62 8.51
N TYR A 373 -9.98 15.88 7.31
CA TYR A 373 -10.36 14.87 6.33
C TYR A 373 -9.34 14.91 5.20
N ASP A 374 -8.33 14.06 5.32
CA ASP A 374 -7.21 14.02 4.39
C ASP A 374 -7.48 12.99 3.29
N GLY A 375 -7.33 13.34 2.02
CA GLY A 375 -7.43 12.35 0.93
C GLY A 375 -6.24 11.41 0.96
N ILE A 376 -5.08 11.94 0.57
CA ILE A 376 -3.82 11.22 0.50
C ILE A 376 -2.85 11.81 1.50
N THR A 377 -2.41 11.00 2.46
CA THR A 377 -1.38 11.37 3.43
C THR A 377 -0.08 10.62 3.12
N THR A 378 1.00 11.38 3.01
CA THR A 378 2.36 10.85 2.81
C THR A 378 3.24 11.21 4.00
N LYS A 379 4.12 10.29 4.41
CA LYS A 379 5.16 10.52 5.42
C LYS A 379 6.39 9.68 5.07
N ASN A 380 7.46 10.32 4.59
CA ASN A 380 8.65 9.60 4.11
C ASN A 380 8.30 8.53 3.05
N SER A 381 7.47 8.86 2.07
CA SER A 381 6.86 7.88 1.16
C SER A 381 6.84 8.39 -0.28
N ILE A 382 6.78 7.45 -1.23
CA ILE A 382 6.45 7.72 -2.63
C ILE A 382 5.03 7.23 -2.90
N VAL A 383 4.13 8.14 -3.32
CA VAL A 383 2.76 7.78 -3.68
C VAL A 383 2.48 8.15 -5.13
N ARG A 384 1.93 7.22 -5.90
CA ARG A 384 1.53 7.45 -7.29
C ARG A 384 0.03 7.30 -7.42
N VAL A 385 -0.65 8.28 -8.01
CA VAL A 385 -2.11 8.32 -8.12
C VAL A 385 -2.52 8.54 -9.57
N TYR A 386 -3.42 7.68 -10.04
CA TYR A 386 -3.91 7.69 -11.41
C TYR A 386 -5.43 7.63 -11.44
N ASN A 387 -6.05 8.45 -12.28
CA ASN A 387 -7.49 8.44 -12.59
C ASN A 387 -8.37 8.29 -11.34
N SER A 388 -8.21 9.16 -10.35
CA SER A 388 -8.89 9.04 -9.06
C SER A 388 -9.75 10.27 -8.74
N VAL A 389 -10.76 10.07 -7.91
CA VAL A 389 -11.72 11.10 -7.49
C VAL A 389 -11.69 11.24 -5.97
N LEU A 390 -11.53 12.47 -5.49
CA LEU A 390 -11.70 12.84 -4.09
C LEU A 390 -12.91 13.78 -3.97
N ASP A 391 -14.01 13.26 -3.43
CA ASP A 391 -15.30 13.94 -3.33
C ASP A 391 -15.56 14.41 -1.90
N TYR A 392 -15.52 15.74 -1.74
CA TYR A 392 -15.82 16.46 -0.52
C TYR A 392 -17.17 17.19 -0.60
N SER A 393 -17.98 16.97 -1.64
CA SER A 393 -19.23 17.71 -1.87
C SER A 393 -20.23 17.60 -0.72
N LYS A 394 -20.23 16.47 -0.02
CA LYS A 394 -21.09 16.20 1.16
C LYS A 394 -20.46 16.63 2.49
N ASN A 395 -19.19 17.03 2.51
CA ASN A 395 -18.52 17.42 3.74
C ASN A 395 -19.03 18.79 4.23
N THR A 396 -19.61 18.81 5.43
CA THR A 396 -20.21 20.00 6.05
C THR A 396 -19.37 20.59 7.17
N LYS A 397 -18.46 19.82 7.77
CA LYS A 397 -17.62 20.21 8.91
C LYS A 397 -16.20 19.64 8.81
N GLY A 398 -15.30 20.20 9.63
CA GLY A 398 -13.89 19.82 9.65
C GLY A 398 -13.07 20.50 8.54
N THR A 399 -11.80 20.11 8.45
CA THR A 399 -10.81 20.68 7.51
C THR A 399 -10.51 19.70 6.37
N PRO A 400 -10.98 19.97 5.14
CA PRO A 400 -10.69 19.12 3.99
C PRO A 400 -9.26 19.35 3.49
N ARG A 401 -8.51 18.27 3.23
CA ARG A 401 -7.15 18.34 2.67
C ARG A 401 -6.91 17.21 1.65
N PRO A 402 -7.07 17.47 0.35
CA PRO A 402 -6.85 16.48 -0.70
C PRO A 402 -5.52 15.74 -0.62
N VAL A 403 -4.40 16.47 -0.48
CA VAL A 403 -3.06 15.88 -0.43
C VAL A 403 -2.23 16.53 0.68
N VAL A 404 -1.74 15.70 1.60
CA VAL A 404 -0.98 16.13 2.78
C VAL A 404 0.35 15.40 2.85
N ALA A 405 1.39 16.17 3.14
CA ALA A 405 2.69 15.68 3.53
C ALA A 405 2.95 15.99 5.00
N ILE A 406 3.20 14.94 5.77
CA ILE A 406 3.66 15.03 7.15
C ILE A 406 5.18 15.11 7.15
N THR A 407 5.75 15.87 8.11
CA THR A 407 7.20 16.01 8.27
C THR A 407 7.94 14.67 8.30
N SER A 408 9.07 14.63 7.57
CA SER A 408 10.02 13.52 7.51
C SER A 408 11.34 13.84 8.24
N THR A 409 11.35 14.85 9.12
CA THR A 409 12.55 15.13 9.95
C THR A 409 12.95 13.90 10.75
N GLY A 410 14.20 13.46 10.59
CA GLY A 410 14.75 12.25 11.23
C GLY A 410 14.59 10.95 10.44
N TYR A 411 14.00 11.00 9.24
CA TYR A 411 13.79 9.83 8.37
C TYR A 411 14.90 9.66 7.33
N THR A 412 15.07 8.45 6.80
CA THR A 412 16.12 8.08 5.82
C THR A 412 15.56 7.24 4.67
N PRO A 413 15.97 7.43 3.41
CA PRO A 413 16.09 8.77 2.86
C PRO A 413 14.78 9.52 3.14
N ALA A 414 14.83 10.75 3.67
CA ALA A 414 13.67 11.62 3.98
C ALA A 414 12.87 12.06 2.73
N ARG A 415 12.60 11.14 1.81
CA ARG A 415 12.07 11.39 0.47
C ARG A 415 10.56 11.32 0.53
N GLN A 416 9.93 12.40 0.08
CA GLN A 416 8.48 12.51 0.06
C GLN A 416 8.06 13.01 -1.30
N GLN A 417 7.44 12.13 -2.07
CA GLN A 417 7.05 12.41 -3.45
C GLN A 417 5.63 11.93 -3.73
N THR A 418 4.86 12.76 -4.42
CA THR A 418 3.56 12.33 -4.96
C THR A 418 3.48 12.59 -6.45
N PHE A 419 3.21 11.53 -7.21
CA PHE A 419 2.99 11.59 -8.64
C PHE A 419 1.48 11.50 -8.90
N ILE A 420 0.94 12.42 -9.69
CA ILE A 420 -0.50 12.50 -9.96
C ILE A 420 -0.72 12.63 -11.46
N ASP A 421 -1.58 11.78 -12.00
CA ASP A 421 -2.06 11.86 -13.37
C ASP A 421 -3.55 11.53 -13.44
N GLY A 422 -4.38 12.57 -13.60
CA GLY A 422 -5.83 12.44 -13.58
C GLY A 422 -6.36 12.35 -12.15
N LEU A 423 -6.51 13.50 -11.49
CA LEU A 423 -7.13 13.62 -10.17
C LEU A 423 -8.26 14.63 -10.24
N GLU A 424 -9.48 14.20 -9.91
CA GLU A 424 -10.62 15.08 -9.75
C GLU A 424 -10.88 15.32 -8.27
N VAL A 425 -11.01 16.59 -7.86
CA VAL A 425 -11.37 16.99 -6.51
C VAL A 425 -12.70 17.73 -6.56
N ARG A 426 -13.76 17.08 -6.09
CA ARG A 426 -15.11 17.63 -6.07
C ARG A 426 -15.37 18.33 -4.76
N LEU A 427 -15.69 19.61 -4.78
CA LEU A 427 -15.91 20.39 -3.57
C LEU A 427 -16.73 21.67 -3.84
N SER A 428 -17.38 22.17 -2.79
CA SER A 428 -18.12 23.44 -2.84
C SER A 428 -17.29 24.61 -2.29
N ALA A 429 -17.74 25.84 -2.55
CA ALA A 429 -17.11 27.04 -1.98
C ALA A 429 -17.01 27.00 -0.44
N SER A 430 -18.02 26.45 0.24
CA SER A 430 -18.02 26.30 1.69
C SER A 430 -16.93 25.34 2.17
N VAL A 431 -16.73 24.23 1.45
CA VAL A 431 -15.66 23.25 1.73
C VAL A 431 -14.29 23.90 1.53
N ALA A 432 -14.09 24.59 0.40
CA ALA A 432 -12.84 25.29 0.09
C ALA A 432 -12.51 26.42 1.08
N ALA A 433 -13.51 27.06 1.68
CA ALA A 433 -13.29 28.10 2.67
C ALA A 433 -12.76 27.55 4.02
N ARG A 434 -13.01 26.26 4.33
CA ARG A 434 -12.55 25.62 5.57
C ARG A 434 -11.14 25.03 5.47
N GLY A 435 -10.70 24.66 4.27
CA GLY A 435 -9.34 24.20 4.00
C GLY A 435 -8.60 25.24 3.15
N PRO A 436 -7.46 25.81 3.58
CA PRO A 436 -6.87 26.94 2.84
C PRO A 436 -6.21 26.54 1.51
N LYS A 437 -5.82 25.26 1.35
CA LYS A 437 -4.98 24.76 0.26
C LYS A 437 -5.20 23.27 -0.02
N PRO A 438 -5.08 22.80 -1.28
CA PRO A 438 -5.25 21.39 -1.62
C PRO A 438 -4.00 20.55 -1.37
N PHE A 439 -2.82 21.14 -1.56
CA PHE A 439 -1.52 20.52 -1.28
C PHE A 439 -0.90 21.14 -0.02
N ASN A 440 -0.41 20.32 0.90
CA ASN A 440 0.15 20.76 2.16
C ASN A 440 1.47 20.06 2.51
N GLY A 441 2.61 20.70 2.24
CA GLY A 441 3.92 20.34 2.76
C GLY A 441 5.06 20.99 1.97
N VAL A 442 5.75 21.97 2.55
CA VAL A 442 6.76 22.78 1.83
C VAL A 442 7.97 22.00 1.31
N ASN A 443 8.27 20.83 1.86
CA ASN A 443 9.35 19.95 1.40
C ASN A 443 8.84 18.77 0.54
N HIS A 444 7.54 18.70 0.29
CA HIS A 444 6.92 17.62 -0.48
C HIS A 444 7.04 17.92 -1.98
N GLU A 445 7.73 17.06 -2.71
CA GLU A 445 7.79 17.18 -4.16
C GLU A 445 6.56 16.53 -4.78
N VAL A 446 5.76 17.33 -5.49
CA VAL A 446 4.59 16.84 -6.21
C VAL A 446 4.81 16.99 -7.71
N SER A 447 4.60 15.92 -8.46
CA SER A 447 4.58 15.93 -9.92
C SER A 447 3.19 15.56 -10.40
N GLY A 448 2.38 16.59 -10.68
CA GLY A 448 0.98 16.47 -11.00
C GLY A 448 0.63 16.95 -12.40
N ARG A 449 -0.22 16.19 -13.09
CA ARG A 449 -0.87 16.59 -14.34
C ARG A 449 -2.33 16.18 -14.37
N ASN A 450 -3.12 16.86 -15.21
CA ASN A 450 -4.56 16.61 -15.34
C ASN A 450 -5.31 16.64 -14.00
N ILE A 451 -4.96 17.60 -13.12
CA ILE A 451 -5.64 17.78 -11.84
C ILE A 451 -6.80 18.76 -12.03
N ARG A 452 -8.00 18.38 -11.61
CA ARG A 452 -9.21 19.18 -11.78
C ARG A 452 -9.87 19.42 -10.44
N PHE A 453 -10.24 20.66 -10.17
CA PHE A 453 -11.02 21.06 -9.00
C PHE A 453 -12.39 21.58 -9.44
N ASP A 454 -13.46 21.25 -8.72
CA ASP A 454 -14.76 21.89 -8.97
C ASP A 454 -14.79 23.36 -8.48
N TYR A 455 -14.03 23.65 -7.43
CA TYR A 455 -13.89 25.00 -6.87
C TYR A 455 -12.46 25.22 -6.37
N PRO A 456 -11.85 26.40 -6.56
CA PRO A 456 -10.50 26.67 -6.09
C PRO A 456 -10.43 26.78 -4.56
N PHE A 457 -9.29 26.40 -4.00
CA PHE A 457 -8.93 26.78 -2.64
C PHE A 457 -8.42 28.22 -2.60
N SER A 458 -8.35 28.82 -1.40
CA SER A 458 -7.83 30.18 -1.24
C SER A 458 -6.36 30.35 -1.67
N VAL A 459 -5.59 29.26 -1.60
CA VAL A 459 -4.19 29.20 -2.03
C VAL A 459 -4.04 28.03 -3.00
N MET A 460 -3.77 28.34 -4.26
CA MET A 460 -3.57 27.36 -5.33
C MET A 460 -2.11 27.39 -5.86
N PRO A 461 -1.46 26.24 -6.07
CA PRO A 461 -1.87 24.90 -5.66
C PRO A 461 -1.66 24.64 -4.14
N GLY A 462 -1.10 25.57 -3.37
CA GLY A 462 -0.81 25.35 -1.95
C GLY A 462 0.67 25.15 -1.67
N ASP A 463 0.99 24.42 -0.61
CA ASP A 463 2.37 24.26 -0.15
C ASP A 463 2.97 22.99 -0.74
N CYS A 464 4.03 23.16 -1.51
CA CYS A 464 4.84 22.08 -2.04
C CYS A 464 6.29 22.55 -2.22
N SER A 465 7.21 21.61 -2.40
CA SER A 465 8.61 21.88 -2.73
C SER A 465 8.71 22.75 -3.98
N ALA A 466 9.73 23.62 -4.03
CA ALA A 466 10.05 24.40 -5.22
C ALA A 466 10.36 23.51 -6.44
N SER A 467 10.76 22.26 -6.23
CA SER A 467 11.02 21.29 -7.31
C SER A 467 9.73 20.72 -7.95
N SER A 468 8.58 20.94 -7.33
CA SER A 468 7.28 20.40 -7.77
C SER A 468 6.88 20.91 -9.15
N THR A 469 6.06 20.13 -9.85
CA THR A 469 5.44 20.48 -11.13
C THR A 469 3.97 20.18 -11.09
N MET A 470 3.12 21.12 -11.48
CA MET A 470 1.68 21.02 -11.37
C MET A 470 1.00 21.56 -12.62
N GLN A 471 0.17 20.73 -13.24
CA GLN A 471 -0.87 21.17 -14.15
C GLN A 471 -2.24 20.92 -13.52
N TRP A 472 -2.97 22.02 -13.29
CA TRP A 472 -4.29 21.98 -12.67
C TRP A 472 -5.26 23.00 -13.28
N SER A 473 -6.56 22.74 -13.16
CA SER A 473 -7.62 23.67 -13.55
C SER A 473 -8.81 23.62 -12.59
N CYS A 474 -9.56 24.73 -12.53
CA CYS A 474 -10.86 24.78 -11.88
C CYS A 474 -11.98 24.67 -12.92
N THR A 475 -13.03 23.94 -12.58
CA THR A 475 -14.23 23.82 -13.42
C THR A 475 -15.30 24.74 -12.88
N ALA A 476 -15.25 26.01 -13.24
CA ALA A 476 -16.39 26.90 -13.01
C ALA A 476 -17.09 27.18 -14.34
N GLY A 477 -18.41 27.46 -14.27
CA GLY A 477 -19.16 27.91 -15.43
C GLY A 477 -18.58 29.21 -16.00
N ALA A 478 -18.63 29.38 -17.33
CA ALA A 478 -18.09 30.57 -18.00
C ALA A 478 -18.60 31.86 -17.35
N GLY A 479 -17.69 32.79 -17.03
CA GLY A 479 -18.01 34.07 -16.38
C GLY A 479 -18.10 34.04 -14.85
N ALA A 480 -17.97 32.89 -14.21
CA ALA A 480 -17.77 32.85 -12.76
C ALA A 480 -16.38 33.39 -12.40
N ALA A 481 -16.25 34.01 -11.20
CA ALA A 481 -15.01 34.64 -10.73
C ALA A 481 -13.79 33.70 -10.65
N ASN A 482 -14.03 32.37 -10.74
CA ASN A 482 -13.02 31.32 -10.65
C ASN A 482 -12.93 30.45 -11.93
N ALA A 483 -13.65 30.81 -13.01
CA ALA A 483 -13.79 30.00 -14.22
C ALA A 483 -12.53 29.91 -15.07
N ASP A 484 -11.57 30.79 -14.83
CA ASP A 484 -10.32 30.94 -15.56
C ASP A 484 -9.08 30.53 -14.74
N LEU A 485 -9.28 30.07 -13.49
CA LEU A 485 -8.16 29.69 -12.61
C LEU A 485 -7.58 28.34 -13.00
N ASN A 486 -6.30 28.35 -13.35
CA ASN A 486 -5.52 27.18 -13.71
C ASN A 486 -4.02 27.46 -13.50
N SER A 487 -3.19 26.43 -13.67
CA SER A 487 -1.72 26.52 -13.57
C SER A 487 -1.05 27.37 -14.66
N SER A 488 -1.76 27.74 -15.73
CA SER A 488 -1.26 28.64 -16.78
C SER A 488 -1.41 30.12 -16.42
N TYR A 489 -2.09 30.46 -15.31
CA TYR A 489 -2.29 31.83 -14.87
C TYR A 489 -1.77 32.05 -13.44
N VAL A 490 -0.78 32.92 -13.29
CA VAL A 490 -0.11 33.22 -12.02
C VAL A 490 -0.34 34.67 -11.62
N TYR A 491 -0.89 34.87 -10.44
CA TYR A 491 -1.04 36.20 -9.83
C TYR A 491 0.12 36.48 -8.87
N ILE A 492 0.79 37.64 -9.01
CA ILE A 492 1.91 38.04 -8.15
C ILE A 492 1.65 39.43 -7.55
N SER A 493 1.51 39.47 -6.23
CA SER A 493 1.33 40.72 -5.47
C SER A 493 2.65 41.48 -5.28
N SER A 494 2.55 42.73 -4.87
CA SER A 494 3.70 43.63 -4.61
C SER A 494 4.74 43.04 -3.66
N THR A 495 4.34 42.28 -2.65
CA THR A 495 5.27 41.62 -1.71
C THR A 495 6.03 40.46 -2.37
N ALA A 496 5.37 39.70 -3.25
CA ALA A 496 5.93 38.52 -3.92
C ALA A 496 6.81 38.86 -5.14
N LEU A 497 6.74 40.08 -5.67
CA LEU A 497 7.58 40.55 -6.78
C LEU A 497 9.09 40.64 -6.43
N LYS A 498 9.46 40.52 -5.14
CA LYS A 498 10.85 40.50 -4.67
C LYS A 498 11.48 39.11 -4.68
N THR A 499 10.69 38.06 -4.92
CA THR A 499 11.12 36.65 -4.91
C THR A 499 10.97 36.01 -6.29
N PRO A 500 11.75 34.96 -6.62
CA PRO A 500 11.53 34.19 -7.83
C PRO A 500 10.07 33.72 -7.94
N PHE A 501 9.49 33.79 -9.15
CA PHE A 501 8.08 33.51 -9.38
C PHE A 501 7.77 32.01 -9.24
N ALA A 502 7.48 31.55 -8.02
CA ALA A 502 7.26 30.13 -7.71
C ALA A 502 6.19 29.49 -8.59
N GLY A 503 5.09 30.19 -8.89
CA GLY A 503 4.03 29.68 -9.78
C GLY A 503 4.50 29.41 -11.21
N VAL A 504 5.47 30.16 -11.73
CA VAL A 504 6.08 29.90 -13.06
C VAL A 504 6.99 28.67 -12.99
N LEU A 505 7.77 28.55 -11.91
CA LEU A 505 8.68 27.42 -11.69
C LEU A 505 7.92 26.09 -11.58
N GLN A 506 6.75 26.13 -10.94
CA GLN A 506 5.92 24.96 -10.66
C GLN A 506 4.93 24.65 -11.78
N SER A 507 4.62 25.59 -12.68
CA SER A 507 3.72 25.32 -13.80
C SER A 507 4.38 24.45 -14.87
N SER A 508 3.72 23.35 -15.24
CA SER A 508 4.10 22.52 -16.39
C SER A 508 3.41 22.92 -17.69
N ASP A 509 2.61 24.00 -17.70
CA ASP A 509 1.98 24.49 -18.91
C ASP A 509 2.99 25.14 -19.86
N LEU A 510 2.80 24.93 -21.16
CA LEU A 510 3.66 25.51 -22.19
C LEU A 510 3.49 27.03 -22.34
N GLN A 511 2.36 27.58 -21.91
CA GLN A 511 2.12 29.02 -21.89
C GLN A 511 1.69 29.40 -20.48
N VAL A 512 2.39 30.37 -19.89
CA VAL A 512 2.09 30.88 -18.56
C VAL A 512 1.90 32.38 -18.63
N ILE A 513 0.78 32.89 -18.14
CA ILE A 513 0.48 34.31 -17.99
C ILE A 513 0.77 34.70 -16.54
N VAL A 514 1.60 35.71 -16.35
CA VAL A 514 1.93 36.25 -15.04
C VAL A 514 1.35 37.64 -14.92
N ARG A 515 0.29 37.80 -14.11
CA ARG A 515 -0.27 39.10 -13.76
C ARG A 515 0.48 39.69 -12.57
N ALA A 516 1.28 40.72 -12.83
CA ALA A 516 2.04 41.44 -11.80
C ALA A 516 1.26 42.64 -11.25
N VAL A 517 1.22 42.78 -9.92
CA VAL A 517 0.53 43.89 -9.22
C VAL A 517 1.46 44.59 -8.23
N PRO A 518 2.34 45.50 -8.69
CA PRO A 518 3.25 46.23 -7.81
C PRO A 518 2.57 47.30 -6.93
N GLY A 519 1.28 47.61 -7.14
CA GLY A 519 0.63 48.73 -6.49
C GLY A 519 1.16 50.07 -7.05
N ALA A 520 1.55 50.99 -6.18
CA ALA A 520 2.09 52.30 -6.55
C ALA A 520 3.64 52.35 -6.59
N SER A 521 4.32 51.28 -6.19
CA SER A 521 5.78 51.25 -6.06
C SER A 521 6.48 50.73 -7.31
N ALA A 522 7.78 51.02 -7.43
CA ALA A 522 8.64 50.45 -8.46
C ALA A 522 9.34 49.19 -7.91
N TYR A 523 9.28 48.09 -8.66
CA TYR A 523 9.93 46.83 -8.34
C TYR A 523 10.91 46.44 -9.45
N SER A 524 11.97 45.72 -9.06
CA SER A 524 12.93 45.16 -10.00
C SER A 524 13.08 43.67 -9.74
N VAL A 525 12.94 42.86 -10.80
CA VAL A 525 13.14 41.41 -10.75
C VAL A 525 14.58 41.14 -11.11
N ALA A 526 15.36 40.70 -10.12
CA ALA A 526 16.78 40.42 -10.29
C ALA A 526 17.03 39.29 -11.29
N ALA A 527 16.21 38.23 -11.26
CA ALA A 527 16.25 37.13 -12.21
C ALA A 527 14.89 36.45 -12.34
N LEU A 528 14.53 36.05 -13.55
CA LEU A 528 13.38 35.16 -13.76
C LEU A 528 13.75 33.73 -13.31
N PRO A 529 12.78 32.93 -12.80
CA PRO A 529 13.02 31.52 -12.54
C PRO A 529 13.37 30.80 -13.85
N ALA A 530 14.13 29.69 -13.79
CA ALA A 530 14.39 28.91 -15.00
C ALA A 530 13.07 28.34 -15.54
N GLY A 531 12.93 28.28 -16.87
CA GLY A 531 11.79 27.61 -17.49
C GLY A 531 11.83 26.11 -17.25
N LYS A 532 10.66 25.48 -17.13
CA LYS A 532 10.57 24.05 -16.82
C LYS A 532 10.92 23.19 -18.03
N VAL A 533 10.47 23.60 -19.21
CA VAL A 533 10.68 22.90 -20.48
C VAL A 533 11.14 23.88 -21.56
N ARG A 534 12.02 23.44 -22.46
CA ARG A 534 12.41 24.24 -23.62
C ARG A 534 11.16 24.55 -24.46
N GLY A 535 11.02 25.80 -24.88
CA GLY A 535 9.85 26.30 -25.59
C GLY A 535 8.69 26.73 -24.68
N GLN A 536 8.83 26.69 -23.35
CA GLN A 536 7.84 27.29 -22.44
C GLN A 536 7.80 28.80 -22.68
N PHE A 537 6.60 29.37 -22.78
CA PHE A 537 6.35 30.80 -22.90
C PHE A 537 5.87 31.38 -21.58
N VAL A 538 6.38 32.56 -21.23
CA VAL A 538 5.85 33.39 -20.15
C VAL A 538 5.45 34.73 -20.72
N THR A 539 4.20 35.14 -20.46
CA THR A 539 3.71 36.49 -20.75
C THR A 539 3.55 37.23 -19.42
N LEU A 540 4.46 38.15 -19.16
CA LEU A 540 4.38 39.07 -18.02
C LEU A 540 3.46 40.22 -18.41
N TRP A 541 2.36 40.38 -17.68
CA TRP A 541 1.40 41.45 -17.87
C TRP A 541 1.32 42.31 -16.60
N MET A 542 1.49 43.62 -16.80
CA MET A 542 1.31 44.60 -15.72
C MET A 542 -0.16 44.95 -15.57
N ASN A 543 -0.70 44.65 -14.40
CA ASN A 543 -2.10 44.89 -14.08
C ASN A 543 -2.53 46.33 -14.35
N ASP A 544 -3.68 46.48 -15.02
CA ASP A 544 -4.19 47.76 -15.51
C ASP A 544 -4.64 48.73 -14.41
N THR A 545 -4.72 48.27 -13.16
CA THR A 545 -5.04 49.12 -12.00
C THR A 545 -3.81 49.61 -11.24
N SER A 546 -2.61 49.12 -11.58
CA SER A 546 -1.36 49.47 -10.89
C SER A 546 -0.74 50.75 -11.48
N SER A 547 -0.30 51.70 -10.65
CA SER A 547 0.42 52.91 -11.08
C SER A 547 1.94 52.80 -10.99
N GLY A 548 2.45 51.77 -10.31
CA GLY A 548 3.87 51.43 -10.21
C GLY A 548 4.48 50.85 -11.49
N SER A 549 5.71 50.36 -11.38
CA SER A 549 6.44 49.76 -12.49
C SER A 549 7.15 48.46 -12.09
N LEU A 550 7.38 47.59 -13.07
CA LEU A 550 8.16 46.38 -12.92
C LEU A 550 9.31 46.36 -13.92
N THR A 551 10.54 46.43 -13.42
CA THR A 551 11.74 46.29 -14.24
C THR A 551 12.16 44.83 -14.27
N ILE A 552 12.28 44.26 -15.46
CA ILE A 552 12.92 42.96 -15.67
C ILE A 552 14.32 43.23 -16.20
N ALA A 553 15.33 42.80 -15.43
CA ALA A 553 16.72 42.96 -15.82
C ALA A 553 17.04 42.16 -17.09
N ASN A 554 17.91 42.68 -17.96
CA ASN A 554 18.50 41.94 -19.08
C ASN A 554 19.87 41.35 -18.68
N GLY A 555 20.16 40.13 -19.12
CA GLY A 555 21.49 39.53 -19.02
C GLY A 555 21.48 38.10 -18.47
N THR A 556 22.65 37.46 -18.55
CA THR A 556 22.83 36.06 -18.13
C THR A 556 22.49 35.84 -16.65
N ALA A 557 22.90 36.76 -15.77
CA ALA A 557 22.55 36.72 -14.35
C ALA A 557 21.04 36.85 -14.09
N ALA A 558 20.33 37.59 -14.94
CA ALA A 558 18.88 37.75 -14.89
C ALA A 558 18.11 36.63 -15.59
N ARG A 559 18.82 35.72 -16.28
CA ARG A 559 18.31 34.67 -17.16
C ARG A 559 17.46 35.17 -18.31
N THR A 560 17.79 36.32 -18.86
CA THR A 560 17.01 36.99 -19.91
C THR A 560 17.91 37.48 -21.04
N LEU A 561 17.36 37.47 -22.25
CA LEU A 561 17.95 38.10 -23.42
C LEU A 561 16.87 38.83 -24.20
N PHE A 562 16.88 40.15 -24.10
CA PHE A 562 15.90 41.03 -24.70
C PHE A 562 16.39 41.65 -26.00
N ILE A 563 15.43 41.94 -26.89
CA ILE A 563 15.67 42.68 -28.13
C ILE A 563 16.19 44.07 -27.76
N GLY A 564 17.36 44.42 -28.31
CA GLY A 564 18.07 45.66 -28.01
C GLY A 564 18.99 45.58 -26.77
N GLY A 565 19.06 44.43 -26.07
CA GLY A 565 20.03 44.19 -25.00
C GLY A 565 19.86 45.04 -23.73
N THR A 566 18.70 45.68 -23.55
CA THR A 566 18.39 46.54 -22.39
C THR A 566 17.28 45.97 -21.53
N SER A 567 17.33 46.24 -20.22
CA SER A 567 16.28 45.84 -19.27
C SER A 567 14.93 46.45 -19.66
N LYS A 568 13.84 45.69 -19.46
CA LYS A 568 12.48 46.12 -19.84
C LYS A 568 11.76 46.67 -18.61
N VAL A 569 11.14 47.84 -18.74
CA VAL A 569 10.31 48.44 -17.70
C VAL A 569 8.86 48.35 -18.12
N LEU A 570 8.09 47.50 -17.44
CA LEU A 570 6.67 47.36 -17.67
C LEU A 570 5.91 48.34 -16.77
N LYS A 571 5.00 49.08 -17.38
CA LYS A 571 4.04 49.98 -16.71
C LYS A 571 2.62 49.46 -16.98
N LYS A 572 1.62 50.10 -16.35
CA LYS A 572 0.19 49.84 -16.56
C LYS A 572 -0.14 49.50 -18.03
N GLY A 573 -0.77 48.36 -18.27
CA GLY A 573 -1.20 47.92 -19.61
C GLY A 573 -0.11 47.37 -20.52
N MET A 574 1.15 47.35 -20.09
CA MET A 574 2.25 46.78 -20.87
C MET A 574 2.38 45.27 -20.62
N GLN A 575 2.88 44.57 -21.63
CA GLN A 575 3.21 43.15 -21.57
C GLN A 575 4.60 42.86 -22.11
N LEU A 576 5.24 41.82 -21.60
CA LEU A 576 6.48 41.24 -22.12
C LEU A 576 6.26 39.74 -22.30
N ARG A 577 6.47 39.24 -23.51
CA ARG A 577 6.41 37.83 -23.82
C ARG A 577 7.81 37.29 -24.08
N VAL A 578 8.14 36.19 -23.40
CA VAL A 578 9.43 35.52 -23.51
C VAL A 578 9.25 34.01 -23.65
N PHE A 579 10.21 33.32 -24.27
CA PHE A 579 10.28 31.85 -24.29
C PHE A 579 11.59 31.33 -23.72
N TRP A 580 11.55 30.15 -23.11
CA TRP A 580 12.73 29.49 -22.55
C TRP A 580 13.49 28.69 -23.60
N ASP A 581 14.74 29.05 -23.90
CA ASP A 581 15.58 28.32 -24.86
C ASP A 581 16.34 27.12 -24.26
N GLY A 582 16.24 26.94 -22.94
CA GLY A 582 17.02 25.96 -22.16
C GLY A 582 18.05 26.59 -21.23
N THR A 583 18.39 27.87 -21.44
CA THR A 583 19.39 28.62 -20.67
C THR A 583 18.90 30.02 -20.29
N LEU A 584 18.22 30.72 -21.20
CA LEU A 584 17.73 32.09 -21.04
C LEU A 584 16.29 32.22 -21.55
N TRP A 585 15.56 33.17 -20.96
CA TRP A 585 14.29 33.67 -21.48
C TRP A 585 14.53 34.68 -22.59
N ARG A 586 14.10 34.37 -23.81
CA ARG A 586 14.25 35.22 -24.99
C ARG A 586 12.96 35.96 -25.31
N GLU A 587 13.05 37.27 -25.50
CA GLU A 587 11.92 38.09 -25.94
C GLU A 587 11.46 37.64 -27.33
N THR A 588 10.14 37.50 -27.50
CA THR A 588 9.52 37.30 -28.81
C THR A 588 9.13 38.64 -29.42
N THR A 589 9.30 38.76 -30.74
CA THR A 589 8.78 39.88 -31.54
C THR A 589 7.27 39.89 -31.60
#